data_AF-A0A3S3S7R1-F1
#
_entry.id   AF-A0A3S3S7R1-F1
#
_cell.length_a   1.000
_cell.length_b   1.000
_cell.length_c   1.000
_cell.angle_alpha   90.00
_cell.angle_beta   90.00
_cell.angle_gamma   90.00
#
_symmetry.space_group_name_H-M   'P 1'
#
loop_
_entity.id
_entity.type
_entity.pdbx_description
1 polymer ?
#
loop_
_entity_poly.entity_id
_entity_poly.type
_entity_poly.pdbx_seq_one_letter_code
_entity_poly.pdbx_strand_id
1 'polypeptide(L)'
;MLDIDLKLVNYSAYDPGNSSTNVAIVLFFDGYKEDYQVKCYQTELQFFSYYGDRIQKNQTWFFEWRNDSVAQFKLADNLQPGEYKHYSINLVPYVQQMMDYYKLDHVKLKHVEIFTEAYKGYCEFEVYQANMAAEQKPALPFTGR
;
A
#
# COMPACT_ATOMS: atom_id res chain seq x y z
N MET A 1 1.36 9.41 -8.82
CA MET A 1 0.06 8.75 -9.01
C MET A 1 0.28 7.26 -9.15
N LEU A 2 -0.54 6.46 -8.49
CA LEU A 2 -0.68 5.03 -8.73
C LEU A 2 -2.09 4.79 -9.27
N ASP A 3 -2.18 4.27 -10.50
CA ASP A 3 -3.42 3.92 -11.16
C ASP A 3 -3.45 2.41 -11.37
N ILE A 4 -4.41 1.72 -10.75
CA ILE A 4 -4.47 0.26 -10.74
C ILE A 4 -5.89 -0.23 -10.94
N ASP A 5 -6.02 -1.24 -11.79
CA ASP A 5 -7.29 -1.88 -12.10
C ASP A 5 -7.28 -3.33 -11.60
N LEU A 6 -8.18 -3.62 -10.68
CA LEU A 6 -8.26 -4.90 -9.98
C LEU A 6 -9.67 -5.48 -10.09
N LYS A 7 -9.74 -6.81 -10.15
CA LYS A 7 -10.98 -7.55 -9.96
C LYS A 7 -10.75 -8.67 -8.98
N LEU A 8 -11.60 -8.76 -7.95
CA LEU A 8 -11.65 -9.97 -7.14
C LEU A 8 -12.43 -11.03 -7.90
N VAL A 9 -11.77 -12.15 -8.21
CA VAL A 9 -12.39 -13.29 -8.89
C VAL A 9 -13.14 -14.13 -7.87
N ASN A 10 -12.49 -14.48 -6.77
CA ASN A 10 -13.06 -15.35 -5.75
C ASN A 10 -12.48 -15.08 -4.37
N TYR A 11 -13.26 -15.36 -3.33
CA TYR A 11 -12.87 -15.27 -1.94
C TYR A 11 -13.50 -16.41 -1.14
N SER A 12 -12.70 -17.05 -0.29
CA SER A 12 -13.19 -18.04 0.66
C SER A 12 -12.53 -17.88 2.02
N ALA A 13 -13.36 -17.89 3.06
CA ALA A 13 -12.94 -18.04 4.45
C ALA A 13 -13.02 -19.51 4.84
N TYR A 14 -11.90 -20.12 5.27
CA TYR A 14 -11.94 -21.50 5.77
C TYR A 14 -12.54 -21.59 7.19
N ASP A 15 -12.46 -20.51 7.97
CA ASP A 15 -13.09 -20.37 9.29
C ASP A 15 -13.65 -18.94 9.43
N PRO A 16 -14.96 -18.72 9.22
CA PRO A 16 -15.58 -17.38 9.21
C PRO A 16 -15.34 -16.55 10.47
N GLY A 17 -15.08 -17.19 11.62
CA GLY A 17 -14.83 -16.49 12.89
C GLY A 17 -13.37 -16.10 13.13
N ASN A 18 -12.43 -16.61 12.31
CA ASN A 18 -10.99 -16.45 12.54
C ASN A 18 -10.17 -16.52 11.23
N SER A 19 -10.75 -16.07 10.12
CA SER A 19 -10.05 -15.91 8.85
C SER A 19 -9.87 -14.43 8.53
N SER A 20 -8.72 -14.06 7.98
CA SER A 20 -8.52 -12.74 7.39
C SER A 20 -7.82 -12.88 6.07
N THR A 21 -8.37 -12.27 5.03
CA THR A 21 -7.75 -12.20 3.71
C THR A 21 -7.79 -10.78 3.19
N ASN A 22 -6.80 -10.42 2.39
CA ASN A 22 -6.75 -9.14 1.71
C ASN A 22 -6.25 -9.28 0.27
N VAL A 23 -6.49 -8.23 -0.52
CA VAL A 23 -5.64 -7.88 -1.66
C VAL A 23 -4.85 -6.65 -1.24
N ALA A 24 -3.54 -6.74 -1.29
CA ALA A 24 -2.58 -5.74 -0.84
C ALA A 24 -1.82 -5.16 -2.03
N ILE A 25 -1.63 -3.85 -2.01
CA ILE A 25 -0.67 -3.15 -2.86
C ILE A 25 0.39 -2.59 -1.93
N VAL A 26 1.63 -3.07 -2.06
CA VAL A 26 2.71 -2.73 -1.15
C VAL A 26 3.85 -2.06 -1.91
N LEU A 27 4.25 -0.89 -1.42
CA LEU A 27 5.41 -0.15 -1.93
C LEU A 27 6.52 -0.24 -0.90
N PHE A 28 7.70 -0.65 -1.35
CA PHE A 28 8.85 -0.91 -0.49
C PHE A 28 9.91 0.15 -0.69
N PHE A 29 10.37 0.75 0.40
CA PHE A 29 11.33 1.85 0.40
C PHE A 29 12.58 1.51 1.21
N ASP A 30 13.73 1.99 0.73
CA ASP A 30 14.88 2.25 1.61
C ASP A 30 14.61 3.56 2.35
N GLY A 31 14.50 3.49 3.68
CA GLY A 31 14.49 4.67 4.54
C GLY A 31 15.91 5.00 5.01
N TYR A 32 16.30 6.27 4.92
CA TYR A 32 17.61 6.73 5.38
C TYR A 32 17.47 7.67 6.57
N LYS A 33 18.31 7.46 7.58
CA LYS A 33 18.51 8.36 8.70
C LYS A 33 19.91 8.18 9.26
N GLU A 34 20.66 9.28 9.41
CA GLU A 34 22.10 9.25 9.71
C GLU A 34 22.43 8.60 11.08
N ASP A 35 21.52 8.65 12.05
CA ASP A 35 21.69 8.08 13.41
C ASP A 35 20.83 6.84 13.72
N TYR A 36 20.19 6.22 12.72
CA TYR A 36 19.24 5.13 12.95
C TYR A 36 19.93 3.76 13.01
N GLN A 37 20.73 3.55 14.04
CA GLN A 37 21.04 2.20 14.50
C GLN A 37 19.80 1.65 15.21
N VAL A 38 18.94 0.94 14.48
CA VAL A 38 18.18 -0.26 14.89
C VAL A 38 17.08 -0.52 13.85
N LYS A 39 17.33 -1.52 13.01
CA LYS A 39 16.32 -2.45 12.44
C LYS A 39 15.13 -1.82 11.70
N CYS A 40 15.41 -1.08 10.63
CA CYS A 40 14.48 -0.91 9.54
C CYS A 40 15.17 -1.33 8.24
N TYR A 41 15.11 -2.62 7.87
CA TYR A 41 15.68 -3.06 6.59
C TYR A 41 14.85 -2.55 5.41
N GLN A 42 13.55 -2.33 5.64
CA GLN A 42 12.58 -1.93 4.64
C GLN A 42 11.46 -1.10 5.29
N THR A 43 11.03 -0.02 4.64
CA THR A 43 9.81 0.71 5.01
C THR A 43 8.71 0.38 4.01
N GLU A 44 7.52 0.06 4.50
CA GLU A 44 6.42 -0.41 3.68
C GLU A 44 5.24 0.55 3.71
N LEU A 45 4.70 0.86 2.53
CA LEU A 45 3.43 1.55 2.38
C LEU A 45 2.42 0.56 1.80
N GLN A 46 1.43 0.17 2.60
CA GLN A 46 0.50 -0.88 2.24
C GLN A 46 -0.93 -0.34 2.08
N PHE A 47 -1.53 -0.54 0.90
CA PHE A 47 -2.95 -0.29 0.64
C PHE A 47 -3.70 -1.59 0.55
N PHE A 48 -4.86 -1.69 1.20
CA PHE A 48 -5.58 -2.95 1.22
C PHE A 48 -7.06 -2.82 0.94
N SER A 49 -7.56 -3.79 0.18
CA SER A 49 -8.94 -4.25 0.22
C SER A 49 -9.03 -5.48 1.13
N TYR A 50 -9.64 -5.34 2.31
CA TYR A 50 -9.72 -6.41 3.30
C TYR A 50 -11.09 -7.11 3.32
N TYR A 51 -11.08 -8.38 3.69
CA TYR A 51 -12.27 -9.23 3.82
C TYR A 51 -12.28 -9.90 5.20
N GLY A 52 -13.39 -9.75 5.93
CA GLY A 52 -13.55 -10.24 7.31
C GLY A 52 -14.43 -9.32 8.17
N ASP A 53 -14.82 -9.78 9.35
CA ASP A 53 -15.57 -8.97 10.30
C ASP A 53 -14.66 -7.96 11.01
N ARG A 54 -15.20 -6.78 11.37
CA ARG A 54 -14.56 -5.73 12.19
C ARG A 54 -13.42 -4.93 11.53
N ILE A 55 -13.32 -4.95 10.20
CA ILE A 55 -12.36 -4.10 9.49
C ILE A 55 -12.78 -2.63 9.57
N GLN A 56 -11.91 -1.78 10.11
CA GLN A 56 -12.11 -0.34 10.16
C GLN A 56 -11.54 0.30 8.89
N LYS A 57 -12.44 0.75 8.00
CA LYS A 57 -12.12 1.40 6.73
C LYS A 57 -11.55 2.82 6.97
N ASN A 58 -10.79 3.34 6.02
CA ASN A 58 -10.18 4.68 6.10
C ASN A 58 -9.30 4.91 7.33
N GLN A 59 -8.68 3.85 7.84
CA GLN A 59 -7.74 3.96 8.94
C GLN A 59 -6.32 3.79 8.48
N THR A 60 -5.46 4.58 9.13
CA THR A 60 -4.02 4.51 9.00
C THR A 60 -3.44 3.92 10.28
N TRP A 61 -2.59 2.91 10.13
CA TRP A 61 -1.91 2.23 11.21
C TRP A 61 -0.41 2.29 10.96
N PHE A 62 0.35 2.60 12.00
CA PHE A 62 1.80 2.59 11.97
C PHE A 62 2.27 1.60 13.02
N PHE A 63 3.14 0.68 12.64
CA PHE A 63 3.73 -0.30 13.55
C PHE A 63 5.04 -0.84 13.00
N GLU A 64 5.83 -1.40 13.89
CA GLU A 64 7.03 -2.16 13.54
C GLU A 64 6.68 -3.65 13.53
N TRP A 65 7.06 -4.35 12.47
CA TRP A 65 6.94 -5.80 12.42
C TRP A 65 8.30 -6.41 12.13
N ARG A 66 8.79 -7.24 13.07
CA ARG A 66 10.17 -7.77 13.07
C ARG A 66 11.21 -6.66 13.05
N ASN A 67 11.63 -6.22 11.86
CA ASN A 67 12.65 -5.20 11.62
C ASN A 67 12.23 -4.26 10.47
N ASP A 68 10.92 -4.14 10.20
CA ASP A 68 10.36 -3.32 9.12
C ASP A 68 9.41 -2.28 9.73
N SER A 69 9.52 -1.04 9.23
CA SER A 69 8.59 0.04 9.56
C SER A 69 7.42 0.02 8.59
N VAL A 70 6.21 -0.25 9.08
CA VAL A 70 5.05 -0.47 8.22
C VAL A 70 4.03 0.64 8.41
N ALA A 71 3.64 1.29 7.32
CA ALA A 71 2.52 2.23 7.27
C ALA A 71 1.39 1.61 6.46
N GLN A 72 0.29 1.29 7.14
CA GLN A 72 -0.84 0.58 6.58
C GLN A 72 -2.04 1.50 6.42
N PHE A 73 -2.62 1.49 5.22
CA PHE A 73 -3.75 2.31 4.81
C PHE A 73 -4.88 1.41 4.32
N LYS A 74 -5.99 1.37 5.06
CA LYS A 74 -7.18 0.63 4.64
C LYS A 74 -7.97 1.48 3.64
N LEU A 75 -8.19 0.95 2.44
CA LEU A 75 -8.97 1.65 1.42
C LEU A 75 -10.42 1.85 1.90
N ALA A 76 -11.07 2.90 1.40
CA ALA A 76 -12.44 3.26 1.76
C ALA A 76 -13.45 2.17 1.35
N ASP A 77 -13.13 1.47 0.27
CA ASP A 77 -13.99 0.54 -0.40
C ASP A 77 -13.23 -0.77 -0.67
N ASN A 78 -13.78 -1.85 -0.16
CA ASN A 78 -13.25 -3.18 -0.46
C ASN A 78 -13.67 -3.55 -1.89
N LEU A 79 -12.78 -4.22 -2.63
CA LEU A 79 -13.11 -5.04 -3.79
C LEU A 79 -14.22 -6.03 -3.38
N GLN A 80 -15.11 -6.39 -4.31
CA GLN A 80 -16.15 -7.40 -4.10
C GLN A 80 -16.02 -8.48 -5.17
N PRO A 81 -16.40 -9.75 -4.88
CA PRO A 81 -16.34 -10.82 -5.87
C PRO A 81 -17.09 -10.43 -7.16
N GLY A 82 -16.43 -10.54 -8.30
CA GLY A 82 -16.98 -10.21 -9.62
C GLY A 82 -16.96 -8.73 -9.98
N GLU A 83 -16.67 -7.82 -9.04
CA GLU A 83 -16.61 -6.39 -9.31
C GLU A 83 -15.22 -5.96 -9.79
N TYR A 84 -15.21 -5.22 -10.89
CA TYR A 84 -14.03 -4.50 -11.37
C TYR A 84 -13.92 -3.16 -10.64
N LYS A 85 -12.72 -2.82 -10.19
CA LYS A 85 -12.44 -1.52 -9.59
C LYS A 85 -11.18 -0.88 -10.14
N HIS A 86 -11.31 0.42 -10.39
CA HIS A 86 -10.22 1.31 -10.70
C HIS A 86 -9.87 2.12 -9.44
N TYR A 87 -8.62 2.06 -9.02
CA TYR A 87 -8.07 2.88 -7.96
C TYR A 87 -7.06 3.88 -8.54
N SER A 88 -7.27 5.16 -8.25
CA SER A 88 -6.31 6.23 -8.55
C SER A 88 -5.88 6.89 -7.25
N ILE A 89 -4.62 6.67 -6.87
CA ILE A 89 -4.08 7.03 -5.56
C ILE A 89 -2.94 8.01 -5.72
N ASN A 90 -3.11 9.22 -5.17
CA ASN A 90 -2.00 10.14 -4.98
C ASN A 90 -1.14 9.63 -3.82
N LEU A 91 0.03 9.08 -4.13
CA LEU A 91 0.95 8.51 -3.13
C LEU A 91 1.64 9.57 -2.27
N VAL A 92 1.74 10.83 -2.73
CA VAL A 92 2.57 11.87 -2.08
C VAL A 92 2.18 12.11 -0.61
N PRO A 93 0.90 12.31 -0.25
CA PRO A 93 0.51 12.53 1.15
C PRO A 93 0.84 11.33 2.04
N TYR A 94 0.68 10.11 1.52
CA TYR A 94 0.91 8.88 2.28
C TYR A 94 2.40 8.64 2.54
N VAL A 95 3.24 8.88 1.52
CA VAL A 95 4.70 8.83 1.67
C VAL A 95 5.17 9.89 2.67
N GLN A 96 4.64 11.12 2.59
CA GLN A 96 4.99 12.18 3.54
C GLN A 96 4.59 11.80 4.97
N GLN A 97 3.37 11.30 5.18
CA GLN A 97 2.90 10.91 6.50
C GLN A 97 3.74 9.78 7.11
N MET A 98 4.15 8.81 6.28
CA MET A 98 5.07 7.73 6.68
C MET A 98 6.44 8.27 7.06
N MET A 99 7.01 9.16 6.25
CA MET A 99 8.30 9.80 6.55
C MET A 99 8.25 10.61 7.85
N ASP A 100 7.19 11.39 8.05
CA ASP A 100 7.00 12.20 9.26
C ASP A 100 6.90 11.32 10.51
N TYR A 101 6.11 10.23 10.44
CA TYR A 101 5.92 9.31 11.56
C TYR A 101 7.22 8.61 11.96
N TYR A 102 7.92 8.03 10.97
CA TYR A 102 9.18 7.30 11.20
C TYR A 102 10.40 8.22 11.29
N LYS A 103 10.21 9.54 11.14
CA LYS A 103 11.26 10.56 11.18
C LYS A 103 12.38 10.26 10.18
N LEU A 104 12.01 9.99 8.93
CA LEU A 104 12.91 9.69 7.81
C LEU A 104 13.22 10.97 7.05
N ASP A 105 14.49 11.18 6.68
CA ASP A 105 14.90 12.38 5.93
C ASP A 105 14.57 12.25 4.44
N HIS A 106 14.72 11.03 3.91
CA HIS A 106 14.35 10.68 2.55
C HIS A 106 14.05 9.19 2.44
N VAL A 107 13.31 8.83 1.39
CA VAL A 107 12.99 7.45 1.04
C VAL A 107 13.23 7.19 -0.44
N LYS A 108 13.65 5.99 -0.78
CA LYS A 108 13.81 5.53 -2.17
C LYS A 108 12.95 4.31 -2.42
N LEU A 109 11.99 4.42 -3.34
CA LEU A 109 11.19 3.28 -3.78
C LEU A 109 12.09 2.22 -4.44
N LYS A 110 11.99 0.98 -3.99
CA LYS A 110 12.75 -0.18 -4.47
C LYS A 110 11.95 -1.03 -5.42
N HIS A 111 10.77 -1.42 -4.98
CA HIS A 111 9.88 -2.31 -5.72
C HIS A 111 8.45 -2.13 -5.23
N VAL A 112 7.52 -2.65 -6.02
CA VAL A 112 6.08 -2.62 -5.75
C VAL A 112 5.57 -4.04 -5.92
N GLU A 113 4.76 -4.50 -4.98
CA GLU A 113 4.10 -5.79 -5.05
C GLU A 113 2.58 -5.62 -4.98
N ILE A 114 1.87 -6.48 -5.71
CA ILE A 114 0.42 -6.63 -5.61
C ILE A 114 0.18 -8.10 -5.35
N PHE A 115 -0.32 -8.42 -4.17
CA PHE A 115 -0.48 -9.81 -3.73
C PHE A 115 -1.67 -9.95 -2.79
N THR A 116 -1.94 -11.18 -2.38
CA THR A 116 -2.90 -11.48 -1.33
C THR A 116 -2.17 -12.00 -0.11
N GLU A 117 -2.52 -11.49 1.07
CA GLU A 117 -2.24 -12.17 2.31
C GLU A 117 -3.49 -12.89 2.77
N ALA A 118 -3.34 -14.16 3.10
CA ALA A 118 -4.42 -15.00 3.57
C ALA A 118 -4.00 -15.73 4.84
N TYR A 119 -4.71 -15.45 5.93
CA TYR A 119 -4.68 -16.26 7.13
C TYR A 119 -5.97 -17.06 7.20
N LYS A 120 -5.86 -18.38 7.02
CA LYS A 120 -7.00 -19.31 7.00
C LYS A 120 -8.11 -18.91 6.02
N GLY A 121 -7.70 -18.52 4.81
CA GLY A 121 -8.60 -18.22 3.70
C GLY A 121 -7.89 -18.31 2.36
N TYR A 122 -8.59 -17.91 1.31
CA TYR A 122 -8.09 -17.83 -0.05
C TYR A 122 -8.70 -16.62 -0.77
N CYS A 123 -7.90 -16.01 -1.63
CA CYS A 123 -8.28 -14.90 -2.49
C CYS A 123 -7.73 -15.16 -3.90
N GLU A 124 -8.56 -14.98 -4.90
CA GLU A 124 -8.16 -14.95 -6.30
C GLU A 124 -8.48 -13.57 -6.86
N PHE A 125 -7.51 -12.93 -7.52
CA PHE A 125 -7.70 -11.64 -8.13
C PHE A 125 -6.95 -11.53 -9.45
N GLU A 126 -7.44 -10.64 -10.30
CA GLU A 126 -6.83 -10.30 -11.57
C GLU A 126 -6.38 -8.84 -11.55
N VAL A 127 -5.21 -8.58 -12.13
CA VAL A 127 -4.70 -7.23 -12.36
C VAL A 127 -4.81 -6.93 -13.85
N TYR A 128 -5.63 -5.94 -14.20
CA TYR A 128 -5.83 -5.53 -15.59
C TYR A 128 -4.89 -4.40 -16.00
N GLN A 129 -4.52 -3.56 -15.04
CA GLN A 129 -3.62 -2.43 -15.23
C GLN A 129 -2.90 -2.10 -13.92
N ALA A 130 -1.63 -1.72 -14.02
CA ALA A 130 -0.87 -1.15 -12.91
C ALA A 130 0.12 -0.12 -13.47
N ASN A 131 -0.24 1.15 -13.38
CA ASN A 131 0.56 2.28 -13.85
C ASN A 131 1.01 3.12 -12.66
N MET A 132 2.27 3.56 -12.67
CA MET A 132 2.79 4.47 -11.68
C MET A 132 3.53 5.60 -12.40
N ALA A 133 3.10 6.83 -12.14
CA ALA A 133 3.69 8.02 -12.71
C ALA A 133 4.13 8.97 -11.59
N ALA A 134 5.35 9.49 -11.68
CA ALA A 134 5.68 10.69 -10.95
C ALA A 134 4.85 11.84 -11.53
N GLU A 135 4.32 12.74 -10.68
CA GLU A 135 3.81 14.00 -11.20
C GLU A 135 4.95 14.69 -11.96
N GLN A 136 4.81 14.82 -13.29
CA GLN A 136 5.66 15.75 -14.02
C GLN A 136 5.28 17.14 -13.53
N LYS A 137 6.12 17.75 -12.68
CA LYS A 137 6.07 19.21 -12.54
C LYS A 137 6.15 19.77 -13.95
N PRO A 138 5.20 20.62 -14.40
CA PRO A 138 5.36 21.31 -15.67
C PRO A 138 6.71 22.01 -15.61
N ALA A 139 7.55 21.78 -16.63
CA ALA A 139 8.83 22.45 -16.74
C ALA A 139 8.57 23.95 -16.56
N LEU A 140 9.18 24.55 -15.54
CA LEU A 140 9.15 26.00 -15.41
C LEU A 140 9.70 26.56 -16.73
N PRO A 141 8.98 27.48 -17.40
CA PRO A 141 9.50 28.06 -18.62
C PRO A 141 10.88 28.65 -18.31
N PHE A 142 11.87 28.30 -19.13
CA PHE A 142 13.22 28.82 -19.01
C PHE A 142 13.16 30.34 -19.15
N THR A 143 13.15 31.06 -18.04
CA THR A 143 13.33 32.50 -18.03
C THR A 143 14.82 32.76 -18.16
N GLY A 144 15.30 32.71 -19.40
CA GLY A 144 16.65 33.16 -19.72
C GLY A 144 16.84 34.57 -19.19
N ARG A 145 17.67 34.70 -18.16
CA ARG A 145 18.29 35.95 -17.74
C ARG A 145 19.79 35.74 -17.82
#